data_AF-A0AAW2TS87-F1
#
_entry.id   AF-A0AAW2TS87-F1
#
_cell.length_a   1.000
_cell.length_b   1.000
_cell.length_c   1.000
_cell.angle_alpha   90.00
_cell.angle_beta   90.00
_cell.angle_gamma   90.00
#
_symmetry.space_group_name_H-M   'P 1'
#
loop_
_entity.id
_entity.type
_entity.pdbx_description
1 polymer ?
#
loop_
_entity_poly.entity_id
_entity_poly.type
_entity_poly.pdbx_seq_one_letter_code
_entity_poly.pdbx_strand_id
1 'polypeptide(L)'
;MSADYLKMMWRRIDFLRSVLEMGYNFIFSDTDIMWLRDPFRRDPDGDFQIACDTYKYESADLRNMPNGGFTYVKSNNRTIQFYKFGYKVKDYFPRIHDKDVFNKFNPFILEIGLKIRFLDTAYFGGFCQPSKDLDLVVTMHANCCLKLENKIHDIKMVIVDWKRYMGLIAVTNQKNLSNGSWTAPWRCGMKNSKNRRIAPFRSFSVN
;
A
#
# COMPACT_ATOMS: atom_id res chain seq x y z
N MET A 1 -18.37 -7.19 5.94
CA MET A 1 -17.36 -6.75 6.96
C MET A 1 -18.04 -6.52 8.30
N SER A 2 -17.40 -6.86 9.43
CA SER A 2 -18.01 -6.71 10.76
C SER A 2 -17.96 -5.26 11.27
N ALA A 3 -18.87 -4.91 12.17
CA ALA A 3 -18.89 -3.61 12.84
C ALA A 3 -17.60 -3.34 13.64
N ASP A 4 -17.08 -4.37 14.32
CA ASP A 4 -15.83 -4.27 15.08
C ASP A 4 -14.62 -3.96 14.19
N TYR A 5 -14.59 -4.55 13.00
CA TYR A 5 -13.56 -4.24 12.02
C TYR A 5 -13.62 -2.76 11.62
N LEU A 6 -14.80 -2.22 11.29
CA LEU A 6 -14.94 -0.80 10.94
C LEU A 6 -14.55 0.11 12.10
N LYS A 7 -14.94 -0.24 13.34
CA LYS A 7 -14.54 0.48 14.55
C LYS A 7 -13.02 0.51 14.73
N MET A 8 -12.34 -0.62 14.51
CA MET A 8 -10.88 -0.70 14.55
C MET A 8 -10.25 0.24 13.51
N MET A 9 -10.79 0.27 12.29
CA MET A 9 -10.28 1.12 11.21
C MET A 9 -10.39 2.61 11.52
N TRP A 10 -11.52 3.05 12.06
CA TRP A 10 -11.69 4.43 12.49
C TRP A 10 -10.76 4.79 13.65
N ARG A 11 -10.59 3.88 14.62
CA ARG A 11 -9.66 4.07 15.74
C ARG A 11 -8.21 4.17 15.27
N ARG A 12 -7.83 3.44 14.22
CA ARG A 12 -6.51 3.54 13.58
C ARG A 12 -6.30 4.93 12.99
N ILE A 13 -7.28 5.47 12.24
CA ILE A 13 -7.18 6.82 11.66
C ILE A 13 -7.02 7.87 12.77
N ASP A 14 -7.79 7.77 13.85
CA ASP A 14 -7.73 8.73 14.97
C ASP A 14 -6.41 8.66 15.75
N PHE A 15 -5.87 7.45 15.93
CA PHE A 15 -4.55 7.28 16.52
C PHE A 15 -3.46 7.94 15.67
N LEU A 16 -3.45 7.67 14.35
CA LEU A 16 -2.48 8.26 13.43
C LEU A 16 -2.63 9.80 13.33
N ARG A 17 -3.86 10.33 13.43
CA ARG A 17 -4.10 11.78 13.57
C ARG A 17 -3.35 12.35 14.77
N SER A 18 -3.47 11.70 15.93
CA SER A 18 -2.83 12.15 17.17
C SER A 18 -1.30 12.14 17.05
N VAL A 19 -0.74 11.14 16.36
CA VAL A 19 0.71 11.07 16.06
C VAL A 19 1.16 12.30 15.25
N LEU A 20 0.40 12.69 14.24
CA LEU A 20 0.70 13.90 13.45
C LEU A 20 0.57 15.17 14.28
N GLU A 21 -0.46 15.29 15.12
CA GLU A 21 -0.65 16.45 16.00
C GLU A 21 0.48 16.62 17.02
N MET A 22 1.14 15.53 17.42
CA MET A 22 2.34 15.56 18.25
C MET A 22 3.62 15.95 17.48
N GLY A 23 3.53 16.20 16.17
CA GLY A 23 4.66 16.61 15.34
C GLY A 23 5.47 15.45 14.73
N TYR A 24 5.02 14.21 14.88
CA TYR A 24 5.76 13.04 14.37
C TYR A 24 5.34 12.65 12.96
N ASN A 25 6.34 12.44 12.09
CA ASN A 25 6.17 11.69 10.85
C ASN A 25 6.00 10.21 11.18
N PHE A 26 5.24 9.45 10.38
CA PHE A 26 5.13 8.00 10.58
C PHE A 26 5.18 7.22 9.28
N ILE A 27 5.59 5.95 9.39
CA ILE A 27 5.30 4.90 8.42
C ILE A 27 4.22 4.02 9.02
N PHE A 28 3.22 3.67 8.22
CA PHE A 28 2.30 2.58 8.51
C PHE A 28 2.55 1.45 7.51
N SER A 29 2.60 0.22 8.01
CA SER A 29 2.73 -1.00 7.20
C SER A 29 1.78 -2.06 7.74
N ASP A 30 1.01 -2.70 6.85
CA ASP A 30 0.26 -3.90 7.17
C ASP A 30 1.24 -5.05 7.50
N THR A 31 0.73 -6.04 8.22
CA THR A 31 1.52 -7.18 8.74
C THR A 31 1.91 -8.18 7.66
N ASP A 32 1.29 -8.11 6.49
CA ASP A 32 1.51 -8.98 5.33
C ASP A 32 2.33 -8.28 4.23
N ILE A 33 3.15 -7.31 4.64
CA ILE A 33 4.14 -6.63 3.78
C ILE A 33 5.54 -7.06 4.19
N MET A 34 6.28 -7.60 3.22
CA MET A 34 7.68 -7.95 3.38
C MET A 34 8.53 -6.72 3.02
N TRP A 35 9.33 -6.25 3.99
CA TRP A 35 10.32 -5.20 3.76
C TRP A 35 11.63 -5.86 3.32
N LEU A 36 11.95 -5.71 2.04
CA LEU A 36 13.09 -6.35 1.41
C LEU A 36 14.31 -5.43 1.37
N ARG A 37 14.08 -4.11 1.34
CA ARG A 37 15.09 -3.07 1.46
C ARG A 37 14.61 -1.95 2.38
N ASP A 38 15.53 -1.05 2.68
CA ASP A 38 15.28 0.20 3.39
C ASP A 38 14.22 1.06 2.65
N PRO A 39 13.04 1.30 3.25
CA PRO A 39 11.98 2.12 2.65
C PRO A 39 12.09 3.62 2.96
N PHE A 40 13.15 4.07 3.63
CA PHE A 40 13.33 5.46 4.05
C PHE A 40 13.86 6.38 2.94
N ARG A 41 14.19 5.85 1.75
CA ARG A 41 14.50 6.64 0.55
C ARG A 41 13.21 7.24 -0.02
N ARG A 42 12.91 8.48 0.37
CA ARG A 42 11.60 9.13 0.16
C ARG A 42 11.69 10.35 -0.75
N ASP A 43 10.58 10.63 -1.43
CA ASP A 43 10.38 11.90 -2.12
C ASP A 43 10.32 13.06 -1.07
N PRO A 44 11.24 14.04 -1.14
CA PRO A 44 11.23 15.19 -0.23
C PRO A 44 9.98 16.07 -0.38
N ASP A 45 9.26 16.01 -1.50
CA ASP A 45 8.14 16.91 -1.80
C ASP A 45 6.75 16.34 -1.44
N GLY A 46 6.64 15.05 -1.10
CA GLY A 46 5.37 14.43 -0.73
C GLY A 46 4.98 14.65 0.74
N ASP A 47 3.75 15.12 0.98
CA ASP A 47 3.14 15.21 2.32
C ASP A 47 2.62 13.83 2.78
N PHE A 48 1.99 13.12 1.84
CA PHE A 48 1.34 11.84 2.06
C PHE A 48 1.74 10.88 0.93
N GLN A 49 2.50 9.84 1.25
CA GLN A 49 2.96 8.84 0.29
C GLN A 49 2.24 7.52 0.54
N ILE A 50 1.77 6.88 -0.52
CA ILE A 50 0.94 5.68 -0.41
C ILE A 50 1.23 4.66 -1.51
N ALA A 51 1.30 3.39 -1.14
CA ALA A 51 1.44 2.29 -2.08
C ALA A 51 0.20 2.11 -2.96
N CYS A 52 0.33 1.35 -4.04
CA CYS A 52 -0.76 1.11 -5.00
C CYS A 52 -0.95 -0.38 -5.27
N ASP A 53 -2.20 -0.77 -5.53
CA ASP A 53 -2.52 -2.05 -6.18
C ASP A 53 -2.21 -1.99 -7.67
N THR A 54 -2.32 -0.81 -8.29
CA THR A 54 -1.93 -0.57 -9.68
C THR A 54 -1.37 0.83 -9.86
N TYR A 55 -0.14 0.92 -10.39
CA TYR A 55 0.54 2.17 -10.70
C TYR A 55 0.41 2.51 -12.19
N LYS A 56 -0.06 3.73 -12.49
CA LYS A 56 -0.36 4.22 -13.84
C LYS A 56 0.65 5.28 -14.31
N TYR A 57 1.94 5.03 -14.11
CA TYR A 57 3.07 5.79 -14.66
C TYR A 57 3.52 7.05 -13.90
N GLU A 58 2.60 7.84 -13.32
CA GLU A 58 2.97 9.10 -12.64
C GLU A 58 2.60 9.12 -11.15
N SER A 59 3.52 9.58 -10.31
CA SER A 59 3.37 9.58 -8.84
C SER A 59 2.33 10.59 -8.33
N ALA A 60 2.05 11.67 -9.05
CA ALA A 60 1.05 12.66 -8.66
C ALA A 60 -0.37 12.32 -9.14
N ASP A 61 -0.52 11.36 -10.05
CA ASP A 61 -1.78 11.11 -10.73
C ASP A 61 -2.82 10.48 -9.79
N LEU A 62 -3.86 11.22 -9.44
CA LEU A 62 -4.96 10.76 -8.58
C LEU A 62 -5.76 9.59 -9.18
N ARG A 63 -5.54 9.24 -10.46
CA ARG A 63 -6.12 8.06 -11.11
C ARG A 63 -5.40 6.76 -10.77
N ASN A 64 -4.27 6.80 -10.05
CA ASN A 64 -3.64 5.61 -9.48
C ASN A 64 -4.62 4.82 -8.60
N MET A 65 -4.32 3.55 -8.34
CA MET A 65 -5.15 2.70 -7.50
C MET A 65 -4.47 2.47 -6.15
N PRO A 66 -4.55 3.44 -5.23
CA PRO A 66 -3.90 3.35 -3.93
C PRO A 66 -4.37 2.16 -3.07
N ASN A 67 -3.45 1.75 -2.22
CA ASN A 67 -3.55 0.68 -1.26
C ASN A 67 -3.08 1.21 0.11
N GLY A 68 -3.94 1.08 1.12
CA GLY A 68 -3.66 1.60 2.48
C GLY A 68 -2.69 0.77 3.31
N GLY A 69 -2.10 -0.30 2.74
CA GLY A 69 -1.22 -1.21 3.46
C GLY A 69 0.17 -0.66 3.69
N PHE A 70 0.65 0.28 2.86
CA PHE A 70 1.90 0.99 3.15
C PHE A 70 1.73 2.48 2.90
N THR A 71 2.02 3.29 3.92
CA THR A 71 2.02 4.75 3.81
C THR A 71 3.19 5.36 4.55
N TYR A 72 3.68 6.48 4.04
CA TYR A 72 4.56 7.39 4.76
C TYR A 72 3.91 8.77 4.81
N VAL A 73 3.76 9.33 6.01
CA VAL A 73 3.05 10.59 6.21
C VAL A 73 3.93 11.55 7.00
N LYS A 74 4.09 12.76 6.47
CA LYS A 74 4.77 13.85 7.16
C LYS A 74 3.79 14.58 8.08
N SER A 75 4.21 14.94 9.28
CA SER A 75 3.44 15.84 10.13
C SER A 75 3.52 17.26 9.57
N ASN A 76 2.37 17.78 9.14
CA ASN A 76 2.17 19.18 8.81
C ASN A 76 0.68 19.53 8.89
N ASN A 77 0.34 20.80 8.74
CA ASN A 77 -1.04 21.26 8.86
C ASN A 77 -2.00 20.58 7.87
N ARG A 78 -1.53 20.27 6.65
CA ARG A 78 -2.35 19.63 5.61
C ARG A 78 -2.67 18.19 5.96
N THR A 79 -1.68 17.40 6.38
CA THR A 79 -1.89 15.99 6.77
C THR A 79 -2.72 15.88 8.04
N ILE A 80 -2.55 16.78 9.01
CA ILE A 80 -3.41 16.84 10.21
C ILE A 80 -4.87 17.11 9.82
N GLN A 81 -5.12 18.09 8.94
CA GLN A 81 -6.46 18.38 8.43
C GLN A 81 -7.05 17.20 7.65
N PHE A 82 -6.25 16.55 6.81
CA PHE A 82 -6.64 15.36 6.06
C PHE A 82 -7.10 14.22 6.98
N TYR A 83 -6.34 13.91 8.02
CA TYR A 83 -6.71 12.87 8.99
C TYR A 83 -7.92 13.27 9.86
N LYS A 84 -8.06 14.55 10.23
CA LYS A 84 -9.26 15.08 10.91
C LYS A 84 -10.51 14.92 10.07
N PHE A 85 -10.43 15.33 8.81
CA PHE A 85 -11.53 15.17 7.86
C PHE A 85 -11.87 13.69 7.69
N GLY A 86 -10.85 12.86 7.44
CA GLY A 86 -10.98 11.41 7.32
C GLY A 86 -11.71 10.75 8.47
N TYR A 87 -11.37 11.11 9.71
CA TYR A 87 -12.06 10.57 10.89
C TYR A 87 -13.52 11.05 11.01
N LYS A 88 -13.81 12.32 10.67
CA LYS A 88 -15.17 12.88 10.72
C LYS A 88 -16.11 12.26 9.68
N VAL A 89 -15.59 11.82 8.54
CA VAL A 89 -16.38 11.18 7.47
C VAL A 89 -17.17 9.97 7.97
N LYS A 90 -16.71 9.28 9.03
CA LYS A 90 -17.42 8.16 9.67
C LYS A 90 -18.86 8.50 10.08
N ASP A 91 -19.11 9.76 10.46
CA ASP A 91 -20.39 10.23 10.99
C ASP A 91 -21.38 10.55 9.86
N TYR A 92 -20.89 10.84 8.66
CA TYR A 92 -21.70 11.21 7.50
C TYR A 92 -21.96 10.04 6.56
N PHE A 93 -21.07 9.04 6.54
CA PHE A 93 -21.13 7.93 5.60
C PHE A 93 -20.89 6.58 6.28
N PRO A 94 -21.79 6.12 7.17
CA PRO A 94 -21.62 4.88 7.93
C PRO A 94 -21.68 3.60 7.05
N ARG A 95 -22.09 3.70 5.78
CA ARG A 95 -22.34 2.58 4.87
C ARG A 95 -21.78 2.75 3.45
N ILE A 96 -20.92 3.73 3.20
CA ILE A 96 -20.39 3.95 1.83
C ILE A 96 -19.25 2.98 1.52
N HIS A 97 -19.28 2.46 0.31
CA HIS A 97 -18.22 1.64 -0.27
C HIS A 97 -17.01 2.50 -0.68
N ASP A 98 -15.81 2.05 -0.32
CA ASP A 98 -14.52 2.77 -0.37
C ASP A 98 -14.14 3.41 -1.74
N LYS A 99 -14.75 2.94 -2.85
CA LYS A 99 -14.63 3.57 -4.19
C LYS A 99 -15.05 5.03 -4.22
N ASP A 100 -16.09 5.37 -3.47
CA ASP A 100 -16.70 6.71 -3.51
C ASP A 100 -16.04 7.66 -2.52
N VAL A 101 -15.32 7.12 -1.52
CA VAL A 101 -14.70 7.91 -0.47
C VAL A 101 -13.52 8.70 -1.05
N PHE A 102 -12.58 8.08 -1.75
CA PHE A 102 -11.43 8.82 -2.29
C PHE A 102 -11.84 9.89 -3.30
N ASN A 103 -12.81 9.59 -4.18
CA ASN A 103 -13.36 10.58 -5.12
C ASN A 103 -14.05 11.76 -4.39
N LYS A 104 -14.70 11.52 -3.26
CA LYS A 104 -15.27 12.57 -2.40
C LYS A 104 -14.21 13.39 -1.67
N PHE A 105 -13.01 12.85 -1.48
CA PHE A 105 -11.90 13.58 -0.85
C PHE A 105 -11.15 14.46 -1.85
N ASN A 106 -11.25 14.20 -3.16
CA ASN A 106 -10.51 14.96 -4.18
C ASN A 106 -10.71 16.49 -4.07
N PRO A 107 -11.94 17.04 -3.93
CA PRO A 107 -12.12 18.49 -3.76
C PRO A 107 -11.39 19.02 -2.52
N PHE A 108 -11.48 18.30 -1.40
CA PHE A 108 -10.85 18.68 -0.15
C PHE A 108 -9.31 18.59 -0.21
N ILE A 109 -8.76 17.55 -0.86
CA ILE A 109 -7.31 17.39 -1.10
C ILE A 109 -6.75 18.59 -1.85
N LEU A 110 -7.46 19.05 -2.88
CA LEU A 110 -7.07 20.23 -3.67
C LEU A 110 -7.18 21.52 -2.85
N GLU A 111 -8.25 21.68 -2.07
CA GLU A 111 -8.49 22.85 -1.21
C GLU A 111 -7.37 23.06 -0.18
N ILE A 112 -6.97 21.99 0.52
CA ILE A 112 -5.89 22.07 1.51
C ILE A 112 -4.48 22.05 0.88
N GLY A 113 -4.41 21.83 -0.44
CA GLY A 113 -3.16 21.73 -1.20
C GLY A 113 -2.29 20.54 -0.78
N LEU A 114 -2.90 19.42 -0.39
CA LEU A 114 -2.17 18.24 0.10
C LEU A 114 -1.41 17.57 -1.05
N LYS A 115 -0.09 17.41 -0.88
CA LYS A 115 0.77 16.76 -1.87
C LYS A 115 0.79 15.25 -1.68
N ILE A 116 -0.06 14.53 -2.42
CA ILE A 116 -0.08 13.07 -2.44
C ILE A 116 0.94 12.54 -3.44
N ARG A 117 1.72 11.52 -3.04
CA ARG A 117 2.62 10.77 -3.92
C ARG A 117 2.27 9.29 -3.88
N PHE A 118 1.90 8.74 -5.03
CA PHE A 118 1.71 7.31 -5.21
C PHE A 118 3.08 6.66 -5.41
N LEU A 119 3.36 5.63 -4.61
CA LEU A 119 4.61 4.87 -4.66
C LEU A 119 4.54 3.89 -5.83
N ASP A 120 5.56 3.93 -6.69
CA ASP A 120 5.64 3.06 -7.86
C ASP A 120 5.81 1.60 -7.44
N THR A 121 4.98 0.73 -8.01
CA THR A 121 5.00 -0.72 -7.83
C THR A 121 6.31 -1.41 -8.27
N ALA A 122 7.16 -0.74 -9.05
CA ALA A 122 8.53 -1.21 -9.30
C ALA A 122 9.36 -1.30 -8.00
N TYR A 123 9.10 -0.40 -7.04
CA TYR A 123 9.75 -0.38 -5.73
C TYR A 123 8.82 -0.91 -4.64
N PHE A 124 7.59 -0.42 -4.57
CA PHE A 124 6.60 -0.78 -3.55
C PHE A 124 5.54 -1.72 -4.16
N GLY A 125 5.99 -2.90 -4.57
CA GLY A 125 5.16 -3.87 -5.28
C GLY A 125 4.21 -4.65 -4.38
N GLY A 126 3.33 -5.40 -5.01
CA GLY A 126 2.49 -6.39 -4.34
C GLY A 126 1.98 -7.45 -5.31
N PHE A 127 1.31 -8.49 -4.84
CA PHE A 127 0.78 -9.56 -5.69
C PHE A 127 -0.18 -9.07 -6.79
N CYS A 128 -0.84 -7.92 -6.63
CA CYS A 128 -1.63 -7.30 -7.71
C CYS A 128 -0.75 -6.89 -8.92
N GLN A 129 0.43 -6.33 -8.62
CA GLN A 129 1.41 -5.84 -9.59
C GLN A 129 2.81 -6.06 -9.01
N PRO A 130 3.36 -7.30 -9.11
CA PRO A 130 4.65 -7.61 -8.53
C PRO A 130 5.75 -6.79 -9.23
N SER A 131 6.75 -6.34 -8.45
CA SER A 131 7.94 -5.74 -9.05
C SER A 131 8.62 -6.77 -9.95
N LYS A 132 9.00 -6.37 -11.15
CA LYS A 132 9.70 -7.25 -12.10
C LYS A 132 11.20 -7.34 -11.85
N ASP A 133 11.73 -6.37 -11.11
CA ASP A 133 13.16 -6.20 -10.91
C ASP A 133 13.49 -6.38 -9.43
N LEU A 134 14.14 -7.51 -9.13
CA LEU A 134 14.59 -7.83 -7.78
C LEU A 134 15.68 -6.88 -7.29
N ASP A 135 16.39 -6.17 -8.16
CA ASP A 135 17.40 -5.18 -7.81
C ASP A 135 16.79 -3.85 -7.30
N LEU A 136 15.53 -3.57 -7.67
CA LEU A 136 14.82 -2.35 -7.29
C LEU A 136 13.84 -2.52 -6.12
N VAL A 137 13.20 -3.69 -5.98
CA VAL A 137 12.09 -3.89 -5.03
C VAL A 137 12.43 -3.46 -3.59
N VAL A 138 11.57 -2.66 -2.97
CA VAL A 138 11.69 -2.23 -1.57
C VAL A 138 10.76 -3.04 -0.69
N THR A 139 9.49 -3.15 -1.10
CA THR A 139 8.49 -3.92 -0.38
C THR A 139 7.72 -4.85 -1.32
N MET A 140 7.20 -5.94 -0.76
CA MET A 140 6.24 -6.82 -1.43
C MET A 140 5.03 -7.00 -0.51
N HIS A 141 3.86 -6.47 -0.91
CA HIS A 141 2.59 -6.65 -0.20
C HIS A 141 1.85 -7.88 -0.73
N ALA A 142 1.37 -8.75 0.17
CA ALA A 142 0.43 -9.81 -0.18
C ALA A 142 -1.02 -9.33 -0.46
N ASN A 143 -1.17 -8.20 -1.17
CA ASN A 143 -2.45 -7.67 -1.63
C ASN A 143 -3.09 -8.58 -2.71
N CYS A 144 -4.28 -8.26 -3.18
CA CYS A 144 -5.05 -9.11 -4.12
C CYS A 144 -5.25 -10.58 -3.69
N CYS A 145 -5.00 -10.94 -2.43
CA CYS A 145 -5.15 -12.29 -1.91
C CYS A 145 -6.18 -12.34 -0.78
N LEU A 146 -7.24 -13.11 -0.98
CA LEU A 146 -8.38 -13.17 -0.04
C LEU A 146 -8.19 -14.18 1.08
N LYS A 147 -7.65 -15.36 0.76
CA LYS A 147 -7.54 -16.50 1.67
C LYS A 147 -6.28 -16.41 2.51
N LEU A 148 -6.40 -16.55 3.83
CA LEU A 148 -5.28 -16.44 4.77
C LEU A 148 -4.23 -17.53 4.50
N GLU A 149 -4.66 -18.75 4.24
CA GLU A 149 -3.79 -19.88 3.92
C GLU A 149 -3.00 -19.67 2.62
N ASN A 150 -3.62 -19.06 1.60
CA ASN A 150 -2.94 -18.71 0.35
C ASN A 150 -1.94 -17.57 0.57
N LYS A 151 -2.33 -16.58 1.38
CA LYS A 151 -1.47 -15.45 1.75
C LYS A 151 -0.22 -15.94 2.48
N ILE A 152 -0.37 -16.77 3.51
CA ILE A 152 0.76 -17.36 4.26
C ILE A 152 1.66 -18.18 3.32
N HIS A 153 1.08 -18.99 2.44
CA HIS A 153 1.84 -19.79 1.48
C HIS A 153 2.70 -18.92 0.55
N ASP A 154 2.11 -17.93 -0.10
CA ASP A 154 2.82 -17.10 -1.08
C ASP A 154 3.80 -16.12 -0.41
N ILE A 155 3.53 -15.66 0.82
CA ILE A 155 4.51 -14.91 1.63
C ILE A 155 5.75 -15.77 1.91
N LYS A 156 5.58 -17.05 2.25
CA LYS A 156 6.72 -17.97 2.44
C LYS A 156 7.53 -18.12 1.15
N MET A 157 6.86 -18.17 -0.01
CA MET A 157 7.54 -18.19 -1.30
C MET A 157 8.36 -16.93 -1.56
N VAL A 158 7.80 -15.73 -1.30
CA VAL A 158 8.56 -14.46 -1.42
C VAL A 158 9.83 -14.48 -0.56
N ILE A 159 9.73 -14.98 0.68
CA ILE A 159 10.90 -15.08 1.57
C ILE A 159 11.96 -16.03 1.00
N VAL A 160 11.55 -17.16 0.41
CA VAL A 160 12.47 -18.12 -0.22
C VAL A 160 13.13 -17.51 -1.46
N ASP A 161 12.35 -16.87 -2.33
CA ASP A 161 12.86 -16.20 -3.53
C ASP A 161 13.86 -15.10 -3.17
N TRP A 162 13.53 -14.28 -2.17
CA TRP A 162 14.39 -13.22 -1.69
C TRP A 162 15.72 -13.74 -1.14
N LYS A 163 15.68 -14.80 -0.31
CA LYS A 163 16.89 -15.44 0.21
C LYS A 163 17.77 -16.01 -0.90
N ARG A 164 17.17 -16.65 -1.91
CA ARG A 164 17.90 -17.18 -3.07
C ARG A 164 18.58 -16.05 -3.84
N TYR A 165 17.86 -14.97 -4.13
CA TYR A 165 18.40 -13.80 -4.81
C TYR A 165 19.55 -13.15 -4.02
N MET A 166 19.39 -12.94 -2.71
CA MET A 166 20.46 -12.39 -1.86
C MET A 166 21.69 -13.31 -1.80
N GLY A 167 21.49 -14.62 -1.77
CA GLY A 167 22.59 -15.59 -1.85
C GLY A 167 23.37 -15.51 -3.17
N LEU A 168 22.66 -15.34 -4.30
CA LEU A 168 23.30 -15.16 -5.61
C LEU A 168 24.11 -13.87 -5.69
N ILE A 169 23.60 -12.76 -5.14
CA ILE A 169 24.33 -11.49 -5.08
C ILE A 169 25.60 -11.63 -4.26
N ALA A 170 25.52 -12.28 -3.10
CA ALA A 170 26.68 -12.47 -2.22
C ALA A 170 27.81 -13.28 -2.89
N VAL A 171 27.46 -14.22 -3.78
CA VAL A 171 28.45 -15.05 -4.52
C VAL A 171 29.00 -14.33 -5.75
N THR A 172 28.16 -13.63 -6.50
CA THR A 172 28.53 -13.09 -7.82
C THR A 172 29.07 -11.67 -7.77
N ASN A 173 28.86 -10.92 -6.68
CA ASN A 173 29.10 -9.47 -6.58
C ASN A 173 28.45 -8.64 -7.71
N GLN A 174 27.46 -9.21 -8.41
CA GLN A 174 26.76 -8.56 -9.51
C GLN A 174 25.29 -8.31 -9.13
N LYS A 175 24.89 -7.05 -9.16
CA LYS A 175 23.50 -6.59 -8.96
C LYS A 175 22.69 -6.55 -10.26
N ASN A 176 23.05 -7.38 -11.24
CA ASN A 176 22.46 -7.41 -12.58
C ASN A 176 22.09 -8.85 -12.96
N LEU A 177 21.54 -9.61 -12.00
CA LEU A 177 21.02 -10.94 -12.30
C LEU A 177 19.63 -10.78 -12.89
N SER A 178 19.58 -10.56 -14.21
CA SER A 178 18.37 -10.64 -15.05
C SER A 178 17.59 -11.96 -14.93
N ASN A 179 18.08 -12.90 -14.12
CA ASN A 179 17.52 -14.23 -13.89
C ASN A 179 16.75 -14.36 -12.57
N GLY A 180 16.74 -13.33 -11.72
CA GLY A 180 15.96 -13.34 -10.49
C GLY A 180 14.49 -12.99 -10.77
N SER A 181 13.60 -13.98 -10.73
CA SER A 181 12.15 -13.76 -10.85
C SER A 181 11.41 -14.30 -9.63
N TRP A 182 10.31 -13.65 -9.26
CA TRP A 182 9.40 -14.19 -8.26
C TRP A 182 8.75 -15.49 -8.74
N THR A 183 8.67 -16.47 -7.84
CA THR A 183 7.79 -17.62 -7.97
C THR A 183 6.40 -17.32 -7.40
N ALA A 184 6.28 -16.27 -6.58
CA ALA A 184 5.03 -15.73 -6.05
C ALA A 184 4.48 -14.55 -6.89
N PRO A 185 3.17 -14.27 -6.84
CA PRO A 185 2.13 -15.08 -6.23
C PRO A 185 1.81 -16.34 -7.05
N TRP A 186 1.58 -17.46 -6.38
CA TRP A 186 1.16 -18.72 -7.00
C TRP A 186 -0.28 -19.09 -6.61
N ARG A 187 -0.60 -19.14 -5.31
CA ARG A 187 -1.98 -19.42 -4.84
C ARG A 187 -2.86 -18.18 -4.77
N CYS A 188 -2.25 -17.03 -4.57
CA CYS A 188 -2.90 -15.73 -4.68
C CYS A 188 -3.08 -15.32 -6.17
N GLY A 189 -2.40 -16.00 -7.10
CA GLY A 189 -2.44 -15.75 -8.54
C GLY A 189 -3.75 -16.17 -9.20
N MET A 190 -4.24 -15.31 -10.10
CA MET A 190 -5.51 -15.45 -10.82
C MET A 190 -5.54 -16.67 -11.77
N LYS A 191 -6.07 -17.81 -11.32
CA LYS A 191 -6.85 -18.67 -12.22
C LYS A 191 -8.25 -18.03 -12.37
N ASN A 192 -8.54 -17.50 -13.56
CA ASN A 192 -9.81 -16.95 -14.06
C ASN A 192 -10.04 -15.43 -13.96
N SER A 193 -9.54 -14.75 -14.99
CA SER A 193 -9.76 -13.37 -15.41
C SER A 193 -11.14 -13.10 -16.04
N LYS A 194 -12.25 -13.28 -15.29
CA LYS A 194 -13.59 -12.91 -15.84
C LYS A 194 -14.50 -12.04 -14.97
N ASN A 195 -14.14 -11.65 -13.76
CA ASN A 195 -14.92 -10.65 -13.02
C ASN A 195 -14.02 -9.68 -12.25
N ARG A 196 -13.56 -8.66 -12.98
CA ARG A 196 -12.81 -7.52 -12.46
C ARG A 196 -13.70 -6.66 -11.57
N ARG A 197 -13.68 -6.90 -10.26
CA ARG A 197 -13.80 -5.82 -9.28
C ARG A 197 -12.39 -5.49 -8.79
N ILE A 198 -11.71 -4.62 -9.55
CA ILE A 198 -10.51 -3.94 -9.04
C ILE A 198 -11.02 -3.06 -7.90
N ALA A 199 -10.74 -3.46 -6.66
CA ALA A 199 -11.13 -2.74 -5.47
C ALA A 199 -10.18 -1.53 -5.30
N PRO A 200 -10.67 -0.32 -5.06
CA PRO A 200 -9.86 0.84 -4.74
C PRO A 200 -9.72 0.87 -3.22
N PHE A 201 -8.51 1.01 -2.68
CA PHE A 201 -8.32 0.93 -1.23
C PHE A 201 -9.07 -0.24 -0.59
N ARG A 202 -8.52 -1.47 -0.65
CA ARG A 202 -8.95 -2.48 0.32
C ARG A 202 -8.49 -2.08 1.72
N SER A 203 -9.20 -1.17 2.37
CA SER A 203 -9.61 -1.42 3.75
C SER A 203 -10.75 -2.41 3.73
N PHE A 204 -10.43 -3.65 3.36
CA PHE A 204 -11.30 -4.82 3.41
C PHE A 204 -12.54 -4.76 2.49
N SER A 205 -12.82 -5.89 1.86
CA SER A 205 -14.10 -6.17 1.22
C SER A 205 -14.32 -7.65 1.43
N VAL A 206 -15.41 -7.99 2.09
CA VAL A 206 -16.05 -9.30 1.93
C VAL A 206 -17.55 -9.04 1.93
N ASN A 207 -18.22 -9.72 0.99
CA ASN A 207 -19.66 -10.02 1.00
C ASN A 207 -20.22 -10.15 2.42
#